data_AF-A0A7S0H7N3-F1
#
_entry.id   AF-A0A7S0H7N3-F1
#
_cell.length_a   1.000
_cell.length_b   1.000
_cell.length_c   1.000
_cell.angle_alpha   90.00
_cell.angle_beta   90.00
_cell.angle_gamma   90.00
#
_symmetry.space_group_name_H-M   'P 1'
#
loop_
_entity.id
_entity.type
_entity.pdbx_description
1 polymer ?
#
loop_
_entity_poly.entity_id
_entity_poly.type
_entity_poly.pdbx_seq_one_letter_code
_entity_poly.pdbx_strand_id
1 'polypeptide(L)'
;HLQGGKVRTCMIGRGALIKPWIFKEIKEKKYWDIRSSERLEMMKDFVRFGLDHWGSDSVGVEKTRSFFLEWQAWHCRYIPVGLLEILPPVINHRNPGFTGRDELETKLAS
;
A
#
# COMPACT_ATOMS: atom_id res chain seq x y z
N HIS A 1 -17.86 6.43 -13.77
CA HIS A 1 -18.19 7.74 -13.16
C HIS A 1 -17.38 8.86 -13.79
N LEU A 2 -16.05 8.86 -13.68
CA LEU A 2 -15.20 9.91 -14.29
C LEU A 2 -15.22 9.93 -15.83
N GLN A 3 -15.22 8.78 -16.49
CA GLN A 3 -15.29 8.71 -17.97
C GLN A 3 -16.62 9.21 -18.56
N GLY A 4 -17.69 9.27 -17.76
CA GLY A 4 -19.01 9.73 -18.21
C GLY A 4 -19.26 11.23 -18.02
N GLY A 5 -18.25 12.01 -17.59
CA GLY A 5 -18.32 13.47 -17.45
C GLY A 5 -19.20 14.00 -16.31
N LYS A 6 -19.97 13.15 -15.62
CA LYS A 6 -20.91 13.57 -14.56
C LYS A 6 -20.24 14.06 -13.27
N VAL A 7 -18.96 13.78 -13.07
CA VAL A 7 -18.19 14.19 -11.89
C VAL A 7 -16.80 14.68 -12.31
N ARG A 8 -16.35 15.81 -11.76
CA ARG A 8 -15.01 16.36 -12.01
C ARG A 8 -13.93 15.81 -11.08
N THR A 9 -14.31 15.28 -9.92
CA THR A 9 -13.40 14.79 -8.89
C THR A 9 -13.89 13.48 -8.30
N CYS A 10 -12.99 12.72 -7.69
CA CYS A 10 -13.31 11.50 -6.94
C CYS A 10 -12.45 11.39 -5.69
N MET A 11 -12.97 10.71 -4.67
CA MET A 11 -12.22 10.37 -3.45
C MET A 11 -11.69 8.94 -3.52
N ILE A 12 -10.50 8.71 -2.96
CA ILE A 12 -9.87 7.39 -2.85
C ILE A 12 -9.69 7.08 -1.36
N GLY A 13 -10.25 5.96 -0.91
CA GLY A 13 -10.11 5.46 0.46
C GLY A 13 -9.19 4.23 0.51
N ARG A 14 -9.79 3.04 0.61
CA ARG A 14 -9.10 1.73 0.73
C ARG A 14 -7.92 1.53 -0.24
N GLY A 15 -8.05 1.98 -1.48
CA GLY A 15 -6.99 1.87 -2.49
C GLY A 15 -5.69 2.60 -2.09
N ALA A 16 -5.79 3.70 -1.35
CA ALA A 16 -4.63 4.43 -0.83
C ALA A 16 -3.95 3.70 0.34
N LEU A 17 -4.68 2.89 1.12
CA LEU A 17 -4.10 2.05 2.18
C LEU A 17 -3.33 0.86 1.60
N ILE A 18 -3.89 0.22 0.57
CA ILE A 18 -3.24 -0.91 -0.12
C ILE A 18 -2.01 -0.39 -0.88
N LYS A 19 -2.16 0.72 -1.59
CA LYS A 19 -1.16 1.29 -2.49
C LYS A 19 -0.98 2.80 -2.23
N PRO A 20 -0.10 3.20 -1.30
CA PRO A 20 0.14 4.61 -0.97
C PRO A 20 0.51 5.49 -2.17
N TRP A 21 1.18 4.92 -3.18
CA TRP A 21 1.56 5.62 -4.40
C TRP A 21 0.47 5.69 -5.48
N ILE A 22 -0.77 5.28 -5.20
CA ILE A 22 -1.89 5.33 -6.15
C ILE A 22 -2.10 6.72 -6.75
N PHE A 23 -1.86 7.78 -5.97
CA PHE A 23 -2.00 9.16 -6.44
C PHE A 23 -0.97 9.50 -7.53
N LYS A 24 0.24 8.93 -7.43
CA LYS A 24 1.28 9.07 -8.43
C LYS A 24 0.89 8.38 -9.73
N GLU A 25 0.38 7.15 -9.63
CA GLU A 25 -0.10 6.43 -10.80
C GLU A 25 -1.23 7.16 -11.53
N ILE A 26 -2.18 7.75 -10.77
CA ILE A 26 -3.29 8.52 -11.34
C ILE A 26 -2.78 9.78 -12.02
N LYS A 27 -1.87 10.51 -11.37
CA LYS A 27 -1.27 11.74 -11.92
C LYS A 27 -0.48 11.44 -13.20
N GLU A 28 0.31 10.38 -13.19
CA GLU A 28 1.21 10.03 -14.31
C GLU A 28 0.56 9.12 -15.36
N LYS A 29 -0.67 8.64 -15.10
CA LYS A 29 -1.39 7.67 -15.93
C LYS A 29 -0.56 6.43 -16.25
N LYS A 30 0.21 5.95 -15.28
CA LYS A 30 1.15 4.84 -15.43
C LYS A 30 1.06 3.92 -14.21
N TYR A 31 1.15 2.61 -14.44
CA TYR A 31 1.32 1.64 -13.36
C TYR A 31 2.74 1.72 -12.79
N TRP A 32 2.82 1.79 -11.46
CA TRP A 32 4.09 1.84 -10.75
C TRP A 32 4.36 0.50 -10.10
N ASP A 33 5.25 -0.27 -10.72
CA ASP A 33 5.71 -1.56 -10.20
C ASP A 33 6.98 -1.36 -9.36
N ILE A 34 6.80 -0.96 -8.11
CA ILE A 34 7.92 -0.69 -7.20
C ILE A 34 8.52 -1.99 -6.66
N ARG A 35 9.80 -1.92 -6.26
CA ARG A 35 10.54 -3.03 -5.68
C ARG A 35 10.10 -3.29 -4.24
N SER A 36 10.35 -4.51 -3.76
CA SER A 36 10.14 -4.92 -2.37
C SER A 36 10.88 -4.02 -1.36
N SER A 37 12.11 -3.59 -1.69
CA SER A 37 12.90 -2.67 -0.88
C SER A 37 12.27 -1.27 -0.77
N GLU A 38 11.73 -0.73 -1.87
CA GLU A 38 11.03 0.56 -1.86
C GLU A 38 9.78 0.51 -0.95
N ARG A 39 9.05 -0.62 -0.95
CA ARG A 39 7.93 -0.85 -0.02
C ARG A 39 8.40 -0.89 1.43
N LEU A 40 9.51 -1.57 1.70
CA LEU A 40 10.07 -1.65 3.05
C LEU A 40 10.54 -0.27 3.54
N GLU A 41 11.13 0.56 2.68
CA GLU A 41 11.49 1.93 3.07
C GLU A 41 10.27 2.77 3.46
N MET A 42 9.13 2.64 2.75
CA MET A 42 7.89 3.30 3.16
C MET A 42 7.42 2.86 4.56
N MET A 43 7.61 1.58 4.90
CA MET A 43 7.28 1.07 6.24
C MET A 43 8.21 1.63 7.31
N LYS A 44 9.50 1.74 7.01
CA LYS A 44 10.46 2.36 7.91
C LYS A 44 10.14 3.83 8.14
N ASP A 45 9.75 4.55 7.09
CA ASP A 45 9.36 5.96 7.19
C ASP A 45 8.09 6.12 8.03
N PHE A 46 7.10 5.25 7.88
CA PHE A 46 5.93 5.24 8.77
C PHE A 46 6.35 5.12 10.24
N VAL A 47 7.21 4.15 10.57
CA VAL A 47 7.65 3.94 11.96
C VAL A 47 8.46 5.13 12.47
N ARG A 48 9.38 5.67 11.66
CA ARG A 48 10.16 6.88 12.01
C ARG A 48 9.24 8.05 12.34
N PHE A 49 8.33 8.39 11.43
CA PHE A 49 7.40 9.49 11.66
C PHE A 49 6.43 9.24 12.81
N GLY A 50 6.02 7.98 13.03
CA GLY A 50 5.20 7.61 14.17
C GLY A 50 5.92 7.85 15.50
N LEU A 51 7.18 7.44 15.62
CA LEU A 51 7.98 7.65 16.82
C LEU A 51 8.36 9.12 17.04
N ASP A 52 8.63 9.88 15.97
CA ASP A 52 8.86 11.33 16.05
C ASP A 52 7.60 12.07 16.53
N HIS A 53 6.41 11.59 16.16
CA HIS A 53 5.15 12.25 16.48
C HIS A 53 4.55 11.82 17.83
N TRP A 54 4.58 10.53 18.16
CA TRP A 54 3.97 9.98 19.37
C TRP A 54 4.98 9.73 20.50
N GLY A 55 6.28 9.79 20.22
CA GLY A 55 7.34 9.53 21.17
C GLY A 55 7.91 8.11 21.10
N SER A 56 9.12 7.95 21.63
CA SER A 56 9.82 6.67 21.74
C SER A 56 9.70 6.02 23.12
N ASP A 57 8.82 6.54 23.98
CA ASP A 57 8.46 5.91 25.24
C ASP A 57 7.50 4.73 24.99
N SER A 58 7.18 3.96 26.02
CA SER A 58 6.33 2.77 25.87
C SER A 58 4.95 3.11 25.28
N VAL A 59 4.40 4.27 25.60
CA VAL A 59 3.09 4.71 25.08
C VAL A 59 3.18 5.06 23.60
N GLY A 60 4.19 5.85 23.20
CA GLY A 60 4.39 6.24 21.80
C GLY A 60 4.77 5.07 20.89
N VAL A 61 5.57 4.13 21.39
CA VAL A 61 5.90 2.89 20.67
C VAL A 61 4.65 2.05 20.44
N GLU A 62 3.82 1.82 21.46
CA GLU A 62 2.61 1.02 21.30
C GLU A 62 1.58 1.70 20.38
N LYS A 63 1.45 3.03 20.46
CA LYS A 63 0.59 3.78 19.54
C LYS A 63 1.06 3.66 18.09
N THR A 64 2.37 3.81 17.86
CA THR A 64 2.98 3.60 16.53
C THR A 64 2.71 2.19 16.02
N ARG A 65 2.91 1.19 16.88
CA ARG A 65 2.68 -0.23 16.56
C ARG A 65 1.23 -0.48 16.14
N SER A 66 0.25 0.00 16.91
CA SER A 66 -1.17 -0.21 16.61
C SER A 66 -1.55 0.31 15.23
N PHE A 67 -1.22 1.58 14.92
CA PHE A 67 -1.52 2.16 13.60
C PHE A 67 -0.72 1.51 12.48
N PHE A 68 0.54 1.11 12.74
CA PHE A 68 1.35 0.40 11.76
C PHE A 68 0.72 -0.95 11.40
N LEU A 69 0.28 -1.74 12.38
CA LEU A 69 -0.36 -3.03 12.16
C LEU A 69 -1.72 -2.88 11.47
N GLU A 70 -2.49 -1.86 11.81
CA GLU A 70 -3.74 -1.53 11.10
C GLU A 70 -3.48 -1.23 9.63
N TRP A 71 -2.44 -0.44 9.31
CA TRP A 71 -2.07 -0.16 7.93
C TRP A 71 -1.54 -1.41 7.20
N GLN A 72 -0.68 -2.21 7.85
CA GLN A 72 -0.12 -3.44 7.28
C GLN A 72 -1.21 -4.44 6.91
N ALA A 73 -2.29 -4.53 7.70
CA ALA A 73 -3.44 -5.36 7.38
C ALA A 73 -4.08 -5.01 6.02
N TRP A 74 -3.90 -3.79 5.51
CA TRP A 74 -4.28 -3.38 4.16
C TRP A 74 -3.16 -3.50 3.15
N HIS A 75 -1.96 -3.08 3.51
CA HIS A 75 -0.82 -3.05 2.59
C HIS A 75 -0.39 -4.45 2.12
N CYS A 76 -0.58 -5.50 2.93
CA CYS A 76 -0.31 -6.89 2.54
C CYS A 76 -1.17 -7.40 1.37
N ARG A 77 -2.27 -6.70 1.05
CA ARG A 77 -3.15 -7.03 -0.09
C ARG A 77 -2.59 -6.55 -1.44
N TYR A 78 -1.50 -5.79 -1.45
CA TYR A 78 -0.87 -5.36 -2.69
C TYR A 78 -0.20 -6.54 -3.41
N ILE A 79 -0.55 -6.70 -4.69
CA ILE A 79 0.10 -7.65 -5.60
C ILE A 79 0.93 -6.83 -6.59
N PRO A 80 2.24 -7.12 -6.72
CA PRO A 80 3.11 -6.50 -7.72
C PRO A 80 2.53 -6.57 -9.12
N VAL A 81 2.62 -5.49 -9.88
CA VAL A 81 2.00 -5.38 -11.21
C VAL A 81 2.55 -6.42 -12.17
N GLY A 82 3.86 -6.69 -12.13
CA GLY A 82 4.49 -7.74 -12.94
C GLY A 82 4.02 -9.17 -12.63
N LEU A 83 3.26 -9.39 -11.54
CA LEU A 83 2.68 -10.68 -11.19
C LEU A 83 1.17 -10.78 -11.49
N LEU A 84 0.54 -9.68 -11.92
CA LEU A 84 -0.88 -9.66 -12.23
C LEU A 84 -1.12 -10.20 -13.66
N GLU A 85 -1.94 -11.25 -13.78
CA GLU A 85 -2.38 -11.77 -15.09
C GLU A 85 -3.34 -10.81 -15.80
N ILE A 86 -4.15 -10.07 -15.04
CA ILE A 86 -5.19 -9.16 -15.55
C ILE A 86 -5.03 -7.79 -14.90
N LEU A 87 -5.00 -6.74 -15.74
CA LEU A 87 -5.04 -5.35 -15.32
C LEU A 87 -6.33 -4.67 -15.80
N PRO A 88 -6.95 -3.77 -14.99
CA PRO A 88 -6.57 -3.41 -13.62
C PRO A 88 -7.06 -4.45 -12.57
N PRO A 89 -6.38 -4.57 -11.43
CA PRO A 89 -6.84 -5.41 -10.33
C PRO A 89 -8.15 -4.86 -9.75
N VAL A 90 -9.11 -5.74 -9.48
CA VAL A 90 -10.39 -5.38 -8.85
C VAL A 90 -10.25 -5.45 -7.34
N ILE A 91 -10.72 -4.42 -6.61
CA ILE A 91 -10.50 -4.26 -5.17
C ILE A 91 -10.99 -5.43 -4.30
N ASN A 92 -12.00 -6.17 -4.77
CA ASN A 92 -12.58 -7.32 -4.06
C ASN A 92 -12.02 -8.67 -4.55
N HIS A 93 -11.09 -8.68 -5.51
CA HIS A 93 -10.45 -9.93 -5.89
C HIS A 93 -9.63 -10.46 -4.71
N ARG A 94 -9.95 -11.67 -4.29
CA ARG A 94 -9.19 -12.38 -3.28
C ARG A 94 -7.83 -12.71 -3.88
N ASN A 95 -6.76 -12.41 -3.15
CA ASN A 95 -5.42 -12.80 -3.55
C ASN A 95 -5.38 -14.34 -3.68
N PRO A 96 -5.08 -14.91 -4.87
CA PRO A 96 -4.99 -16.36 -5.04
C PRO A 96 -3.81 -16.99 -4.29
N GLY A 97 -3.01 -16.19 -3.58
CA GLY A 97 -1.71 -16.57 -3.07
C GLY A 97 -0.70 -16.43 -4.19
N PHE A 98 0.36 -15.67 -3.96
CA PHE A 98 1.44 -15.52 -4.92
C PHE A 98 2.77 -15.68 -4.21
N THR A 99 3.75 -16.21 -4.93
CA THR A 99 5.15 -16.11 -4.54
C THR A 99 5.69 -14.81 -5.12
N GLY A 100 6.23 -13.95 -4.28
CA GLY A 100 6.82 -12.70 -4.71
C GLY A 100 8.04 -12.93 -5.60
N ARG A 101 8.46 -11.89 -6.32
CA ARG A 101 9.66 -11.91 -7.17
C ARG A 101 10.95 -12.13 -6.35
N ASP A 102 10.89 -11.83 -5.07
CA ASP A 102 11.92 -12.10 -4.08
C ASP A 102 11.31 -12.51 -2.71
N GLU A 103 12.18 -12.91 -1.78
CA GLU A 103 11.77 -13.34 -0.44
C GLU A 103 11.09 -12.21 0.35
N LEU A 104 11.57 -10.98 0.22
CA LEU A 104 11.01 -9.83 0.93
C LEU A 104 9.58 -9.56 0.44
N GLU A 105 9.36 -9.53 -0.86
CA GLU A 105 8.06 -9.35 -1.47
C GLU A 105 7.05 -10.41 -1.03
N THR A 106 7.51 -11.65 -0.91
CA THR A 106 6.70 -12.76 -0.39
C THR A 106 6.31 -12.52 1.07
N LYS A 107 7.26 -12.08 1.91
CA LYS A 107 6.98 -11.72 3.32
C LYS A 107 6.07 -10.50 3.47
N LEU A 108 6.11 -9.57 2.51
CA LEU A 108 5.24 -8.40 2.50
C LEU A 108 3.81 -8.68 2.00
N ALA A 109 3.50 -9.94 1.67
CA ALA A 109 2.17 -10.38 1.21
C ALA A 109 1.44 -11.29 2.21
N SER A 110 2.07 -11.59 3.38
CA SER A 110 1.54 -12.48 4.42
C SER A 110 0.98 -11.73 5.62
#